data_AF-A0A0L6URX0-F1
#
_entry.id   AF-A0A0L6URX0-F1
#
_cell.length_a   1.000
_cell.length_b   1.000
_cell.length_c   1.000
_cell.angle_alpha   90.00
_cell.angle_beta   90.00
_cell.angle_gamma   90.00
#
_symmetry.space_group_name_H-M   'P 1'
#
loop_
_entity.id
_entity.type
_entity.pdbx_description
1 polymer ?
#
loop_
_entity_poly.entity_id
_entity_poly.type
_entity_poly.pdbx_seq_one_letter_code
_entity_poly.pdbx_strand_id
1 'polypeptide(L)'
;MLFFHVDDLVLVGPGNNFEKEFEDRFSNSSCHEPNTILGMKFEKEDNKIMLSLPKHIQHGLEELGLTDCKTSVTPMTPNIKLVDATEEDHARFKKLNINYRSAIGLLNHIAQLTRPDISFAVSNLARYSVKPGMTHWHEVKKVWQYLKGTANLKLTLEIRKPNELLQIYSDASWGDDPQDRTSQSGYLCFLFGTLISWNSCKQRSVTYSSTEAELNPLVDAFHEGIWLKALLAEIWNIQLDAANHLIDDEDLNERLMMSDEDFKQKFSNEHLIDNKGLDDKVKKFGSNPKTRHIDLKTKGIRQEVKHNTIRIKLINTADMKADALTKSASKISILNLTQSIDPSFIFSQSSSHQSPGV
;
A
#
# COMPACT_ATOMS: atom_id res chain seq x y z
N MET A 1 -23.83 14.28 5.94
CA MET A 1 -23.50 13.01 5.28
C MET A 1 -23.83 11.86 6.23
N LEU A 2 -24.47 10.81 5.74
CA LEU A 2 -24.76 9.61 6.51
C LEU A 2 -23.93 8.47 5.92
N PHE A 3 -23.08 7.85 6.72
CA PHE A 3 -22.36 6.65 6.38
C PHE A 3 -23.05 5.45 7.03
N PHE A 4 -23.34 4.40 6.26
CA PHE A 4 -23.98 3.19 6.74
C PHE A 4 -23.23 1.97 6.21
N HIS A 5 -22.91 1.03 7.10
CA HIS A 5 -22.32 -0.24 6.75
C HIS A 5 -22.81 -1.35 7.68
N VAL A 6 -23.74 -2.18 7.19
CA VAL A 6 -24.33 -3.33 7.89
C VAL A 6 -24.94 -2.92 9.24
N ASP A 7 -24.14 -2.93 10.31
CA ASP A 7 -24.55 -2.60 11.68
C ASP A 7 -24.04 -1.21 12.13
N ASP A 8 -23.11 -0.61 11.39
CA ASP A 8 -22.53 0.70 11.72
C ASP A 8 -23.25 1.83 10.98
N LEU A 9 -23.71 2.84 11.72
CA LEU A 9 -24.28 4.08 11.19
C LEU A 9 -23.52 5.27 11.78
N VAL A 10 -22.90 6.09 10.93
CA VAL A 10 -22.16 7.28 11.35
C VAL A 10 -22.72 8.50 10.64
N LEU A 11 -23.13 9.49 11.43
CA LEU A 11 -23.58 10.79 10.95
C LEU A 11 -22.41 11.78 10.97
N VAL A 12 -22.14 12.42 9.84
CA VAL A 12 -21.08 13.43 9.69
C VAL A 12 -21.70 14.75 9.23
N GLY A 13 -21.67 15.78 10.08
CA GLY A 13 -22.17 17.13 9.79
C GLY A 13 -23.08 17.68 10.90
N PRO A 14 -23.79 18.80 10.66
CA PRO A 14 -24.58 19.50 11.68
C PRO A 14 -25.82 18.73 12.16
N GLY A 15 -26.08 17.55 11.59
CA GLY A 15 -27.14 16.64 12.01
C GLY A 15 -28.56 17.09 11.69
N ASN A 16 -28.86 18.39 11.61
CA ASN A 16 -30.18 18.95 11.25
C ASN A 16 -31.36 18.21 11.93
N ASN A 17 -31.26 17.96 13.25
CA ASN A 17 -32.22 17.17 14.05
C ASN A 17 -32.34 15.67 13.70
N PHE A 18 -31.48 15.12 12.85
CA PHE A 18 -31.51 13.71 12.44
C PHE A 18 -31.45 12.76 13.65
N GLU A 19 -30.59 13.03 14.63
CA GLU A 19 -30.50 12.22 15.85
C GLU A 19 -31.87 12.05 16.52
N LYS A 20 -32.57 13.17 16.74
CA LYS A 20 -33.89 13.17 17.35
C LYS A 20 -34.93 12.45 16.49
N GLU A 21 -34.97 12.74 15.18
CA GLU A 21 -35.92 12.09 14.27
C GLU A 21 -35.65 10.57 14.13
N PHE A 22 -34.39 10.17 14.24
CA PHE A 22 -33.97 8.77 14.18
C PHE A 22 -34.39 8.03 15.45
N GLU A 23 -34.13 8.58 16.63
CA GLU A 23 -34.55 7.99 17.91
C GLU A 23 -36.08 7.95 18.06
N ASP A 24 -36.78 9.00 17.61
CA ASP A 24 -38.25 9.03 17.61
C ASP A 24 -38.84 7.91 16.72
N ARG A 25 -38.18 7.58 15.62
CA ARG A 25 -38.60 6.51 14.69
C ARG A 25 -38.16 5.12 15.13
N PHE A 26 -36.99 5.01 15.76
CA PHE A 26 -36.37 3.75 16.17
C PHE A 26 -36.16 3.74 17.69
N SER A 27 -37.22 3.41 18.43
CA SER A 27 -37.27 3.47 19.90
C SER A 27 -36.25 2.60 20.64
N ASN A 28 -35.58 1.66 19.94
CA ASN A 28 -34.55 0.79 20.49
C ASN A 28 -33.12 1.19 20.05
N SER A 29 -32.97 2.36 19.44
CA SER A 29 -31.70 2.91 18.99
C SER A 29 -31.27 4.07 19.88
N SER A 30 -29.96 4.28 19.99
CA SER A 30 -29.37 5.41 20.70
C SER A 30 -28.24 6.00 19.86
N CYS A 31 -28.22 7.31 19.70
CA CYS A 31 -27.08 7.99 19.11
C CYS A 31 -26.03 8.27 20.19
N HIS A 32 -24.76 8.02 19.85
CA HIS A 32 -23.62 8.35 20.72
C HIS A 32 -22.39 8.67 19.87
N GLU A 33 -21.41 9.32 20.47
CA GLU A 33 -20.09 9.49 19.85
C GLU A 33 -19.50 8.10 19.52
N PRO A 34 -18.96 7.89 18.31
CA PRO A 34 -18.48 6.59 17.88
C PRO A 34 -17.31 6.15 18.78
N ASN A 35 -17.37 4.92 19.28
CA ASN A 35 -16.26 4.26 19.99
C ASN A 35 -15.62 3.15 19.12
N THR A 36 -16.34 2.69 18.09
CA THR A 36 -15.89 1.77 17.06
C THR A 36 -16.46 2.15 15.70
N ILE A 37 -15.72 1.85 14.63
CA ILE A 37 -16.17 1.97 13.23
C ILE A 37 -15.61 0.77 12.46
N LEU A 38 -16.46 -0.05 11.85
CA LEU A 38 -16.07 -1.25 11.08
C LEU A 38 -15.17 -2.21 11.88
N GLY A 39 -15.44 -2.34 13.18
CA GLY A 39 -14.61 -3.15 14.10
C GLY A 39 -13.27 -2.52 14.52
N MET A 40 -12.91 -1.34 13.97
CA MET A 40 -11.78 -0.55 14.45
C MET A 40 -12.17 0.21 15.71
N LYS A 41 -11.26 0.27 16.68
CA LYS A 41 -11.37 1.19 17.82
C LYS A 41 -11.24 2.61 17.30
N PHE A 42 -12.22 3.45 17.61
CA PHE A 42 -12.25 4.86 17.28
C PHE A 42 -11.92 5.68 18.52
N GLU A 43 -10.94 6.56 18.41
CA GLU A 43 -10.58 7.51 19.46
C GLU A 43 -10.45 8.90 18.84
N LYS A 44 -11.09 9.89 19.45
CA LYS A 44 -11.00 11.29 19.03
C LYS A 44 -10.40 12.10 20.16
N GLU A 45 -9.38 12.88 19.83
CA GLU A 45 -8.70 13.77 20.77
C GLU A 45 -8.44 15.08 20.03
N ASP A 46 -8.97 16.20 20.53
CA ASP A 46 -8.89 17.51 19.88
C ASP A 46 -9.26 17.45 18.38
N ASN A 47 -8.27 17.72 17.51
CA ASN A 47 -8.39 17.77 16.05
C ASN A 47 -7.85 16.52 15.34
N LYS A 48 -7.65 15.40 16.07
CA LYS A 48 -7.15 14.13 15.54
C LYS A 48 -8.11 12.98 15.81
N ILE A 49 -8.21 12.09 14.83
CA ILE A 49 -8.93 10.82 14.92
C ILE A 49 -7.89 9.71 14.86
N MET A 50 -7.96 8.75 15.76
CA MET A 50 -7.05 7.61 15.85
C MET A 50 -7.84 6.32 15.65
N LEU A 51 -7.41 5.50 14.70
CA LEU A 51 -8.00 4.19 14.39
C LEU A 51 -7.02 3.08 14.72
N SER A 52 -7.47 2.04 15.41
CA SER A 52 -6.62 0.89 15.77
C SER A 52 -7.41 -0.41 15.92
N LEU A 53 -6.73 -1.56 15.86
CA LEU A 53 -7.32 -2.89 16.00
C LEU A 53 -6.71 -3.70 17.16
N PRO A 54 -6.70 -3.18 18.40
CA PRO A 54 -6.00 -3.82 19.51
C PRO A 54 -6.54 -5.21 19.85
N LYS A 55 -7.86 -5.42 19.75
CA LYS A 55 -8.52 -6.71 20.00
C LYS A 55 -8.06 -7.78 18.99
N HIS A 56 -7.93 -7.41 17.71
CA HIS A 56 -7.48 -8.33 16.66
C HIS A 56 -6.00 -8.68 16.81
N ILE A 57 -5.16 -7.70 17.17
CA ILE A 57 -3.74 -7.95 17.45
C ILE A 57 -3.60 -8.91 18.64
N GLN A 58 -4.30 -8.65 19.74
CA GLN A 58 -4.27 -9.49 20.93
C GLN A 58 -4.77 -10.90 20.64
N HIS A 59 -5.90 -11.04 19.96
CA HIS A 59 -6.46 -12.33 19.57
C HIS A 59 -5.47 -13.16 18.75
N GLY A 60 -4.84 -12.57 17.73
CA GLY A 60 -3.84 -13.28 16.92
C GLY A 60 -2.57 -13.64 17.69
N LEU A 61 -2.15 -12.84 18.68
CA LEU A 61 -1.05 -13.21 19.57
C LEU A 61 -1.41 -14.40 20.48
N GLU A 62 -2.64 -14.45 20.98
CA GLU A 62 -3.15 -15.55 21.81
C GLU A 62 -3.27 -16.85 21.01
N GLU A 63 -3.92 -16.81 19.84
CA GLU A 63 -4.12 -17.99 18.98
C GLU A 63 -2.79 -18.65 18.56
N LEU A 64 -1.74 -17.85 18.41
CA LEU A 64 -0.43 -18.32 17.98
C LEU A 64 0.53 -18.61 19.14
N GLY A 65 0.11 -18.41 20.40
CA GLY A 65 0.97 -18.59 21.58
C GLY A 65 2.15 -17.62 21.61
N LEU A 66 1.95 -16.39 21.11
CA LEU A 66 2.97 -15.34 21.00
C LEU A 66 2.80 -14.21 22.05
N THR A 67 1.93 -14.38 23.04
CA THR A 67 1.72 -13.40 24.12
C THR A 67 3.01 -13.02 24.84
N ASP A 68 3.93 -13.97 25.03
CA ASP A 68 5.20 -13.78 25.76
C ASP A 68 6.43 -13.74 24.84
N CYS A 69 6.24 -13.61 23.52
CA CYS A 69 7.35 -13.59 22.58
C CYS A 69 8.20 -12.31 22.68
N LYS A 70 9.45 -12.38 22.21
CA LYS A 70 10.26 -11.18 21.98
C LYS A 70 9.62 -10.31 20.89
N THR A 71 9.79 -9.00 20.99
CA THR A 71 9.31 -8.05 19.98
C THR A 71 10.29 -7.96 18.81
N SER A 72 9.78 -7.60 17.63
CA SER A 72 10.59 -7.29 16.44
C SER A 72 10.48 -5.81 16.12
N VAL A 73 11.56 -5.22 15.57
CA VAL A 73 11.59 -3.82 15.12
C VAL A 73 11.23 -3.66 13.64
N THR A 74 11.21 -4.75 12.87
CA THR A 74 10.74 -4.78 11.48
C THR A 74 9.69 -5.87 11.30
N PRO A 75 8.70 -5.67 10.40
CA PRO A 75 7.65 -6.65 10.17
C PRO A 75 8.18 -7.93 9.51
N MET A 76 9.23 -7.82 8.68
CA MET A 76 9.89 -8.94 8.02
C MET A 76 11.40 -8.78 8.12
N THR A 77 12.15 -9.87 7.95
CA THR A 77 13.62 -9.83 7.90
C THR A 77 14.08 -9.01 6.68
N PRO A 78 14.90 -7.95 6.85
CA PRO A 78 15.38 -7.16 5.72
C PRO A 78 16.19 -8.00 4.74
N ASN A 79 15.99 -7.74 3.45
CA ASN A 79 16.61 -8.44 2.31
C ASN A 79 16.33 -9.95 2.23
N ILE A 80 15.34 -10.47 2.97
CA ILE A 80 14.97 -11.88 2.85
C ILE A 80 14.31 -12.16 1.49
N LYS A 81 14.77 -13.23 0.85
CA LYS A 81 14.20 -13.74 -0.40
C LYS A 81 13.47 -15.03 -0.10
N LEU A 82 12.14 -14.94 -0.04
CA LEU A 82 11.29 -16.12 0.12
C LEU A 82 11.21 -16.87 -1.21
N VAL A 83 11.17 -18.19 -1.11
CA VAL A 83 11.10 -19.13 -2.24
C VAL A 83 10.13 -20.24 -1.87
N ASP A 84 9.59 -20.93 -2.87
CA ASP A 84 8.71 -22.06 -2.62
C ASP A 84 9.33 -23.11 -1.69
N ALA A 85 8.50 -23.61 -0.77
CA ALA A 85 8.92 -24.62 0.18
C ALA A 85 9.24 -25.94 -0.55
N THR A 86 10.35 -26.59 -0.18
CA THR A 86 10.61 -27.97 -0.59
C THR A 86 9.54 -28.89 -0.01
N GLU A 87 9.40 -30.10 -0.56
CA GLU A 87 8.46 -31.09 -0.01
C GLU A 87 8.80 -31.41 1.46
N GLU A 88 10.08 -31.50 1.82
CA GLU A 88 10.47 -31.75 3.21
C GLU A 88 10.12 -30.58 4.13
N ASP A 89 10.34 -29.33 3.69
CA ASP A 89 10.04 -28.16 4.50
C ASP A 89 8.53 -27.95 4.68
N HIS A 90 7.76 -28.15 3.61
CA HIS A 90 6.29 -28.14 3.67
C HIS A 90 5.77 -29.26 4.58
N ALA A 91 6.32 -30.46 4.50
CA ALA A 91 5.94 -31.57 5.38
C ALA A 91 6.26 -31.28 6.86
N ARG A 92 7.37 -30.60 7.16
CA ARG A 92 7.69 -30.12 8.51
C ARG A 92 6.66 -29.11 9.01
N PHE A 93 6.29 -28.14 8.18
CA PHE A 93 5.25 -27.17 8.52
C PHE A 93 3.90 -27.86 8.79
N LYS A 94 3.50 -28.81 7.93
CA LYS A 94 2.22 -29.52 8.05
C LYS A 94 2.08 -30.27 9.38
N LYS A 95 3.19 -30.75 9.96
CA LYS A 95 3.21 -31.39 11.30
C LYS A 95 2.84 -30.45 12.44
N LEU A 96 2.96 -29.13 12.26
CA LEU A 96 2.54 -28.15 13.26
C LEU A 96 1.01 -28.04 13.39
N ASN A 97 0.25 -28.53 12.39
CA ASN A 97 -1.21 -28.44 12.34
C ASN A 97 -1.75 -27.00 12.46
N ILE A 98 -1.05 -26.04 11.86
CA ILE A 98 -1.39 -24.62 11.89
C ILE A 98 -2.12 -24.22 10.61
N ASN A 99 -3.19 -23.42 10.75
CA ASN A 99 -3.87 -22.84 9.60
C ASN A 99 -3.17 -21.54 9.14
N TYR A 100 -2.22 -21.69 8.22
CA TYR A 100 -1.48 -20.57 7.63
C TYR A 100 -2.39 -19.49 7.03
N ARG A 101 -3.46 -19.90 6.32
CA ARG A 101 -4.37 -18.98 5.64
C ARG A 101 -5.14 -18.11 6.62
N SER A 102 -5.56 -18.68 7.75
CA SER A 102 -6.23 -17.94 8.81
C SER A 102 -5.31 -16.86 9.40
N ALA A 103 -4.06 -17.23 9.72
CA ALA A 103 -3.08 -16.30 10.27
C ALA A 103 -2.78 -15.14 9.30
N ILE A 104 -2.63 -15.43 8.00
CA ILE A 104 -2.46 -14.39 6.97
C ILE A 104 -3.73 -13.55 6.79
N GLY A 105 -4.91 -14.16 6.83
CA GLY A 105 -6.19 -13.46 6.68
C GLY A 105 -6.39 -12.38 7.75
N LEU A 106 -6.09 -12.71 9.01
CA LEU A 106 -6.15 -11.75 10.11
C LEU A 106 -5.09 -10.64 9.96
N LEU A 107 -3.86 -10.98 9.57
CA LEU A 107 -2.83 -9.98 9.27
C LEU A 107 -3.24 -9.05 8.12
N ASN A 108 -3.87 -9.59 7.08
CA ASN A 108 -4.37 -8.81 5.94
C ASN A 108 -5.47 -7.84 6.35
N HIS A 109 -6.39 -8.27 7.22
CA HIS A 109 -7.41 -7.39 7.78
C HIS A 109 -6.79 -6.22 8.57
N ILE A 110 -5.80 -6.50 9.42
CA ILE A 110 -5.07 -5.47 10.19
C ILE A 110 -4.32 -4.51 9.25
N ALA A 111 -3.65 -5.05 8.22
CA ALA A 111 -2.88 -4.29 7.24
C ALA A 111 -3.75 -3.34 6.42
N GLN A 112 -4.94 -3.80 5.98
CA GLN A 112 -5.85 -3.03 5.13
C GLN A 112 -6.57 -1.91 5.87
N LEU A 113 -6.82 -2.06 7.17
CA LEU A 113 -7.61 -1.09 7.92
C LEU A 113 -6.76 -0.06 8.67
N THR A 114 -5.67 -0.48 9.32
CA THR A 114 -4.95 0.43 10.25
C THR A 114 -3.42 0.34 10.19
N ARG A 115 -2.84 -0.68 9.52
CA ARG A 115 -1.39 -0.96 9.58
C ARG A 115 -0.72 -1.04 8.20
N PRO A 116 -0.59 0.09 7.47
CA PRO A 116 0.09 0.11 6.18
C PRO A 116 1.53 -0.44 6.23
N ASP A 117 2.19 -0.25 7.37
CA ASP A 117 3.57 -0.67 7.66
C ASP A 117 3.81 -2.18 7.59
N ILE A 118 2.77 -3.02 7.68
CA ILE A 118 2.90 -4.47 7.47
C ILE A 118 2.45 -4.94 6.09
N SER A 119 1.91 -4.05 5.23
CA SER A 119 1.24 -4.42 3.97
C SER A 119 2.13 -5.23 3.04
N PHE A 120 3.40 -4.82 2.88
CA PHE A 120 4.36 -5.57 2.06
C PHE A 120 4.61 -6.97 2.60
N ALA A 121 4.87 -7.10 3.90
CA ALA A 121 5.15 -8.39 4.53
C ALA A 121 3.96 -9.34 4.34
N VAL A 122 2.74 -8.86 4.56
CA VAL A 122 1.52 -9.65 4.38
C VAL A 122 1.32 -10.03 2.91
N SER A 123 1.46 -9.09 1.98
CA SER A 123 1.33 -9.33 0.53
C SER A 123 2.34 -10.39 0.04
N ASN A 124 3.59 -10.32 0.52
CA ASN A 124 4.62 -11.28 0.18
C ASN A 124 4.35 -12.67 0.78
N LEU A 125 3.97 -12.75 2.06
CA LEU A 125 3.69 -14.01 2.75
C LEU A 125 2.41 -14.69 2.26
N ALA A 126 1.43 -13.93 1.78
CA ALA A 126 0.19 -14.45 1.23
C ALA A 126 0.40 -15.31 -0.02
N ARG A 127 1.48 -15.09 -0.78
CA ARG A 127 1.86 -15.87 -1.98
C ARG A 127 2.00 -17.36 -1.67
N TYR A 128 2.46 -17.70 -0.47
CA TYR A 128 2.74 -19.07 -0.05
C TYR A 128 1.56 -19.74 0.68
N SER A 129 0.35 -19.19 0.57
CA SER A 129 -0.86 -19.70 1.23
C SER A 129 -1.32 -21.09 0.76
N VAL A 130 -0.84 -21.55 -0.39
CA VAL A 130 -1.13 -22.89 -0.92
C VAL A 130 -0.17 -23.93 -0.36
N LYS A 131 1.14 -23.64 -0.39
CA LYS A 131 2.21 -24.55 0.05
C LYS A 131 3.20 -23.82 0.99
N PRO A 132 2.80 -23.51 2.23
CA PRO A 132 3.65 -22.82 3.20
C PRO A 132 4.78 -23.72 3.72
N GLY A 133 5.90 -23.11 4.10
CA GLY A 133 7.09 -23.78 4.66
C GLY A 133 7.43 -23.24 6.04
N MET A 134 8.46 -23.79 6.68
CA MET A 134 8.89 -23.34 8.00
C MET A 134 9.47 -21.92 7.95
N THR A 135 10.18 -21.57 6.87
CA THR A 135 10.71 -20.22 6.64
C THR A 135 9.57 -19.20 6.54
N HIS A 136 8.52 -19.52 5.76
CA HIS A 136 7.32 -18.69 5.66
C HIS A 136 6.65 -18.52 7.02
N TRP A 137 6.49 -19.60 7.78
CA TRP A 137 5.91 -19.55 9.12
C TRP A 137 6.75 -18.73 10.11
N HIS A 138 8.08 -18.78 10.01
CA HIS A 138 8.97 -17.96 10.83
C HIS A 138 8.72 -16.47 10.60
N GLU A 139 8.61 -16.05 9.34
CA GLU A 139 8.34 -14.65 9.00
C GLU A 139 6.91 -14.22 9.36
N VAL A 140 5.89 -15.10 9.27
CA VAL A 140 4.55 -14.81 9.81
C VAL A 140 4.63 -14.48 11.31
N LYS A 141 5.32 -15.32 12.09
CA LYS A 141 5.52 -15.04 13.52
C LYS A 141 6.27 -13.73 13.76
N LYS A 142 7.22 -13.37 12.88
CA LYS A 142 7.94 -12.10 12.98
C LYS A 142 7.03 -10.89 12.78
N VAL A 143 6.06 -10.96 11.86
CA VAL A 143 5.04 -9.90 11.72
C VAL A 143 4.24 -9.74 13.01
N TRP A 144 3.83 -10.85 13.64
CA TRP A 144 3.15 -10.82 14.94
C TRP A 144 4.01 -10.25 16.08
N GLN A 145 5.29 -10.63 16.13
CA GLN A 145 6.27 -10.06 17.08
C GLN A 145 6.44 -8.55 16.89
N TYR A 146 6.39 -8.08 15.65
CA TYR A 146 6.42 -6.66 15.32
C TYR A 146 5.13 -5.95 15.75
N LEU A 147 3.96 -6.50 15.45
CA LEU A 147 2.67 -5.98 15.90
C LEU A 147 2.62 -5.87 17.43
N LYS A 148 3.13 -6.86 18.17
CA LYS A 148 3.26 -6.82 19.63
C LYS A 148 4.09 -5.62 20.09
N GLY A 149 5.27 -5.40 19.48
CA GLY A 149 6.15 -4.28 19.81
C GLY A 149 5.61 -2.91 19.39
N THR A 150 4.58 -2.88 18.56
CA THR A 150 3.96 -1.67 18.00
C THR A 150 2.46 -1.62 18.26
N ALA A 151 2.00 -2.27 19.34
CA ALA A 151 0.56 -2.41 19.64
C ALA A 151 -0.14 -1.05 19.88
N ASN A 152 0.64 -0.04 20.29
CA ASN A 152 0.15 1.32 20.51
C ASN A 152 0.18 2.19 19.24
N LEU A 153 0.71 1.70 18.11
CA LEU A 153 0.67 2.43 16.84
C LEU A 153 -0.78 2.49 16.34
N LYS A 154 -1.28 3.70 16.08
CA LYS A 154 -2.63 3.94 15.57
C LYS A 154 -2.56 4.68 14.24
N LEU A 155 -3.53 4.45 13.36
CA LEU A 155 -3.67 5.30 12.18
C LEU A 155 -4.24 6.65 12.63
N THR A 156 -3.39 7.67 12.69
CA THR A 156 -3.73 9.00 13.21
C THR A 156 -4.07 9.94 12.07
N LEU A 157 -5.34 10.26 11.94
CA LEU A 157 -5.87 11.21 10.97
C LEU A 157 -5.90 12.63 11.57
N GLU A 158 -5.08 13.52 11.04
CA GLU A 158 -5.02 14.92 11.46
C GLU A 158 -4.53 15.83 10.30
N ILE A 159 -4.87 17.12 10.32
CA ILE A 159 -4.35 18.05 9.30
C ILE A 159 -2.92 18.43 9.66
N ARG A 160 -1.93 17.93 8.90
CA ARG A 160 -0.50 18.22 9.13
C ARG A 160 0.06 19.24 8.14
N LYS A 161 -0.46 19.22 6.91
CA LYS A 161 -0.03 20.05 5.80
C LYS A 161 -1.24 20.65 5.07
N PRO A 162 -1.80 21.76 5.58
CA PRO A 162 -3.03 22.36 5.05
C PRO A 162 -2.97 22.74 3.56
N ASN A 163 -1.76 23.04 3.05
CA ASN A 163 -1.56 23.46 1.66
C ASN A 163 -1.38 22.28 0.68
N GLU A 164 -1.26 21.05 1.19
CA GLU A 164 -1.07 19.84 0.39
C GLU A 164 -2.35 19.01 0.39
N LEU A 165 -3.32 19.37 -0.46
CA LEU A 165 -4.61 18.68 -0.51
C LEU A 165 -4.47 17.16 -0.71
N LEU A 166 -3.97 16.71 -1.88
CA LEU A 166 -3.81 15.28 -2.18
C LEU A 166 -2.42 15.04 -2.76
N GLN A 167 -1.60 14.24 -2.05
CA GLN A 167 -0.27 13.79 -2.47
C GLN A 167 -0.26 12.27 -2.58
N ILE A 168 0.23 11.73 -3.68
CA ILE A 168 0.22 10.31 -3.95
C ILE A 168 1.63 9.87 -4.27
N TYR A 169 2.20 8.99 -3.45
CA TYR A 169 3.50 8.36 -3.67
C TYR A 169 3.26 7.02 -4.33
N SER A 170 4.02 6.69 -5.38
CA SER A 170 3.99 5.38 -6.02
C SER A 170 5.41 4.90 -6.25
N ASP A 171 5.65 3.63 -5.97
CA ASP A 171 6.95 2.98 -6.15
C ASP A 171 6.76 1.53 -6.64
N ALA A 172 7.75 0.99 -7.34
CA ALA A 172 7.84 -0.43 -7.65
C ALA A 172 9.24 -0.98 -7.41
N SER A 173 9.31 -2.22 -6.92
CA SER A 173 10.53 -2.99 -7.08
C SER A 173 10.70 -3.49 -8.51
N TRP A 174 11.91 -3.91 -8.90
CA TRP A 174 12.14 -4.49 -10.21
C TRP A 174 12.71 -5.91 -10.15
N GLY A 175 11.86 -6.88 -10.50
CA GLY A 175 12.26 -8.28 -10.61
C GLY A 175 12.77 -8.90 -9.31
N ASP A 176 12.27 -8.44 -8.16
CA ASP A 176 12.73 -8.88 -6.85
C ASP A 176 12.24 -10.27 -6.45
N ASP A 177 11.13 -10.73 -7.03
CA ASP A 177 10.64 -12.10 -6.83
C ASP A 177 11.67 -13.12 -7.37
N PRO A 178 12.27 -13.97 -6.51
CA PRO A 178 13.30 -14.92 -6.96
C PRO A 178 12.77 -16.00 -7.89
N GLN A 179 11.46 -16.27 -7.86
CA GLN A 179 10.82 -17.36 -8.59
C GLN A 179 10.35 -16.88 -9.96
N ASP A 180 9.48 -15.87 -9.97
CA ASP A 180 8.83 -15.43 -11.20
C ASP A 180 9.48 -14.19 -11.82
N ARG A 181 10.44 -13.56 -11.12
CA ARG A 181 11.04 -12.26 -11.51
C ARG A 181 10.00 -11.15 -11.70
N THR A 182 8.86 -11.28 -11.05
CA THR A 182 7.82 -10.25 -10.99
C THR A 182 8.18 -9.18 -9.95
N SER A 183 7.73 -7.97 -10.22
CA SER A 183 7.85 -6.82 -9.34
C SER A 183 6.77 -6.75 -8.26
N GLN A 184 6.97 -5.90 -7.26
CA GLN A 184 5.96 -5.46 -6.30
C GLN A 184 5.62 -4.00 -6.59
N SER A 185 4.33 -3.69 -6.64
CA SER A 185 3.80 -2.32 -6.69
C SER A 185 3.42 -1.84 -5.30
N GLY A 186 3.66 -0.57 -5.02
CA GLY A 186 3.19 0.09 -3.80
C GLY A 186 2.74 1.53 -4.04
N TYR A 187 1.72 1.98 -3.32
CA TYR A 187 1.36 3.40 -3.28
C TYR A 187 0.86 3.85 -1.90
N LEU A 188 0.99 5.15 -1.64
CA LEU A 188 0.49 5.83 -0.45
C LEU A 188 -0.21 7.14 -0.87
N CYS A 189 -1.45 7.33 -0.44
CA CYS A 189 -2.23 8.54 -0.68
C CYS A 189 -2.38 9.34 0.62
N PHE A 190 -1.96 10.60 0.59
CA PHE A 190 -2.02 11.53 1.70
C PHE A 190 -3.00 12.66 1.42
N LEU A 191 -3.90 12.91 2.38
CA LEU A 191 -4.80 14.05 2.43
C LEU A 191 -4.33 15.02 3.51
N PHE A 192 -3.99 16.26 3.13
CA PHE A 192 -3.43 17.27 4.06
C PHE A 192 -2.25 16.76 4.91
N GLY A 193 -1.38 15.94 4.32
CA GLY A 193 -0.22 15.34 4.99
C GLY A 193 -0.53 14.13 5.89
N THR A 194 -1.78 13.66 5.92
CA THR A 194 -2.20 12.44 6.64
C THR A 194 -2.46 11.29 5.67
N LEU A 195 -1.99 10.10 6.02
CA LEU A 195 -2.19 8.89 5.22
C LEU A 195 -3.66 8.43 5.28
N ILE A 196 -4.29 8.26 4.11
CA ILE A 196 -5.70 7.87 4.01
C ILE A 196 -5.97 6.63 3.15
N SER A 197 -5.06 6.29 2.23
CA SER A 197 -5.18 5.09 1.39
C SER A 197 -3.79 4.58 1.02
N TRP A 198 -3.66 3.27 0.87
CA TRP A 198 -2.41 2.59 0.55
C TRP A 198 -2.66 1.24 -0.10
N ASN A 199 -1.65 0.73 -0.80
CA ASN A 199 -1.67 -0.63 -1.32
C ASN A 199 -0.25 -1.18 -1.49
N SER A 200 -0.11 -2.50 -1.36
CA SER A 200 1.11 -3.24 -1.68
C SER A 200 0.73 -4.56 -2.33
N CYS A 201 1.06 -4.73 -3.61
CA CYS A 201 0.62 -5.91 -4.38
C CYS A 201 1.71 -6.43 -5.34
N LYS A 202 1.70 -7.75 -5.56
CA LYS A 202 2.54 -8.39 -6.58
C LYS A 202 2.02 -7.97 -7.96
N GLN A 203 2.93 -7.55 -8.84
CA GLN A 203 2.57 -7.26 -10.23
C GLN A 203 2.15 -8.53 -10.96
N ARG A 204 1.10 -8.44 -11.77
CA ARG A 204 0.52 -9.59 -12.48
C ARG A 204 1.41 -10.15 -13.59
N SER A 205 2.36 -9.36 -14.07
CA SER A 205 3.23 -9.72 -15.18
C SER A 205 4.66 -9.33 -14.87
N VAL A 206 5.60 -10.08 -15.45
CA VAL A 206 7.02 -9.75 -15.42
C VAL A 206 7.23 -8.52 -16.29
N THR A 207 7.93 -7.53 -15.74
CA THR A 207 8.31 -6.33 -16.47
C THR A 207 9.73 -6.46 -16.99
N TYR A 208 9.98 -5.93 -18.17
CA TYR A 208 11.26 -6.05 -18.86
C TYR A 208 12.20 -4.87 -18.60
N SER A 209 11.72 -3.81 -17.94
CA SER A 209 12.52 -2.69 -17.43
C SER A 209 12.00 -2.16 -16.09
N SER A 210 12.86 -1.45 -15.36
CA SER A 210 12.48 -0.70 -14.14
C SER A 210 11.36 0.29 -14.42
N THR A 211 11.48 1.07 -15.49
CA THR A 211 10.44 2.04 -15.92
C THR A 211 9.07 1.39 -16.15
N GLU A 212 9.05 0.17 -16.71
CA GLU A 212 7.79 -0.57 -16.90
C GLU A 212 7.24 -1.06 -15.55
N ALA A 213 8.09 -1.46 -14.62
CA ALA A 213 7.70 -1.80 -13.26
C ALA A 213 7.05 -0.61 -12.56
N GLU A 214 7.66 0.57 -12.65
CA GLU A 214 7.20 1.79 -11.99
C GLU A 214 5.95 2.41 -12.61
N LEU A 215 5.70 2.16 -13.89
CA LEU A 215 4.46 2.60 -14.55
C LEU A 215 3.22 1.91 -13.95
N ASN A 216 3.34 0.67 -13.48
CA ASN A 216 2.21 -0.08 -12.92
C ASN A 216 1.62 0.54 -11.63
N PRO A 217 2.37 0.76 -10.55
CA PRO A 217 1.85 1.43 -9.35
C PRO A 217 1.42 2.86 -9.64
N LEU A 218 2.05 3.57 -10.59
CA LEU A 218 1.62 4.92 -10.98
C LEU A 218 0.20 4.90 -11.58
N VAL A 219 -0.10 3.95 -12.46
CA VAL A 219 -1.45 3.78 -13.03
C VAL A 219 -2.47 3.40 -11.96
N ASP A 220 -2.12 2.49 -11.05
CA ASP A 220 -3.02 2.10 -9.96
C ASP A 220 -3.30 3.28 -9.02
N ALA A 221 -2.25 4.01 -8.63
CA ALA A 221 -2.35 5.19 -7.78
C ALA A 221 -3.07 6.37 -8.47
N PHE A 222 -2.99 6.46 -9.80
CA PHE A 222 -3.76 7.40 -10.61
C PHE A 222 -5.27 7.16 -10.51
N HIS A 223 -5.71 5.90 -10.68
CA HIS A 223 -7.13 5.57 -10.53
C HIS A 223 -7.64 5.83 -9.10
N GLU A 224 -6.83 5.49 -8.10
CA GLU A 224 -7.11 5.79 -6.70
C GLU A 224 -7.24 7.31 -6.47
N GLY A 225 -6.33 8.11 -7.05
CA GLY A 225 -6.35 9.56 -6.98
C GLY A 225 -7.59 10.19 -7.62
N ILE A 226 -8.04 9.70 -8.77
CA ILE A 226 -9.30 10.15 -9.39
C ILE A 226 -10.47 9.84 -8.47
N TRP A 227 -10.55 8.61 -7.96
CA TRP A 227 -11.63 8.20 -7.09
C TRP A 227 -11.68 9.06 -5.82
N LEU A 228 -10.53 9.30 -5.18
CA LEU A 228 -10.41 10.19 -4.03
C LEU A 228 -10.81 11.64 -4.36
N LYS A 229 -10.39 12.18 -5.52
CA LYS A 229 -10.82 13.53 -5.94
C LYS A 229 -12.34 13.60 -6.11
N ALA A 230 -12.94 12.61 -6.76
CA ALA A 230 -14.39 12.57 -6.96
C ALA A 230 -15.14 12.50 -5.63
N LEU A 231 -14.70 11.61 -4.73
CA LEU A 231 -15.26 11.48 -3.39
C LEU A 231 -15.17 12.78 -2.59
N LEU A 232 -14.00 13.43 -2.58
CA LEU A 232 -13.80 14.69 -1.86
C LEU A 232 -14.62 15.84 -2.45
N ALA A 233 -14.75 15.89 -3.79
CA ALA A 233 -15.59 16.87 -4.46
C ALA A 233 -17.07 16.72 -4.07
N GLU A 234 -17.56 15.49 -3.96
CA GLU A 234 -18.93 15.20 -3.50
C GLU A 234 -19.12 15.53 -2.02
N ILE A 235 -18.18 15.13 -1.14
CA ILE A 235 -18.30 15.33 0.31
C ILE A 235 -18.24 16.82 0.68
N TRP A 236 -17.31 17.56 0.07
CA TRP A 236 -17.08 18.96 0.42
C TRP A 236 -17.76 19.95 -0.51
N ASN A 237 -18.41 19.48 -1.58
CA ASN A 237 -19.01 20.32 -2.60
C ASN A 237 -18.01 21.35 -3.17
N ILE A 238 -16.78 20.90 -3.43
CA ILE A 238 -15.69 21.72 -3.99
C ILE A 238 -15.22 21.11 -5.31
N GLN A 239 -14.76 21.95 -6.25
CA GLN A 239 -14.01 21.46 -7.40
C GLN A 239 -12.53 21.32 -7.03
N LEU A 240 -11.94 20.17 -7.36
CA LEU A 240 -10.53 19.89 -7.11
C LEU A 240 -9.72 19.95 -8.41
N ASP A 241 -8.79 20.90 -8.48
CA ASP A 241 -7.98 21.14 -9.69
C ASP A 241 -7.13 19.91 -10.08
N ALA A 242 -6.16 19.51 -9.26
CA ALA A 242 -5.25 18.40 -9.60
C ALA A 242 -4.72 17.65 -8.36
N ALA A 243 -4.59 16.33 -8.48
CA ALA A 243 -3.81 15.52 -7.54
C ALA A 243 -2.32 15.62 -7.88
N ASN A 244 -1.45 15.66 -6.87
CA ASN A 244 -0.01 15.59 -7.09
C ASN A 244 0.46 14.13 -6.93
N HIS A 245 0.97 13.56 -8.02
CA HIS A 245 1.63 12.26 -8.04
C HIS A 245 3.14 12.49 -7.93
N LEU A 246 3.78 11.79 -7.01
CA LEU A 246 5.21 11.86 -6.73
C LEU A 246 5.85 10.56 -7.20
N ILE A 247 6.87 10.68 -8.05
CA ILE A 247 7.66 9.57 -8.60
C ILE A 247 9.14 9.86 -8.38
N ASP A 248 10.01 8.85 -8.38
CA ASP A 248 11.46 9.03 -8.24
C ASP A 248 12.27 8.51 -9.45
N ASP A 249 11.63 7.97 -10.49
CA ASP A 249 12.27 7.61 -11.77
C ASP A 249 12.31 8.79 -12.76
N GLU A 250 13.53 9.23 -13.06
CA GLU A 250 13.85 10.28 -14.03
C GLU A 250 13.46 9.92 -15.46
N ASP A 251 13.67 8.67 -15.90
CA ASP A 251 13.33 8.20 -17.25
C ASP A 251 11.80 8.16 -17.42
N LEU A 252 11.07 7.73 -16.40
CA LEU A 252 9.61 7.75 -16.38
C LEU A 252 9.10 9.19 -16.43
N ASN A 253 9.67 10.09 -15.63
CA ASN A 253 9.31 11.50 -15.63
C ASN A 253 9.55 12.14 -17.00
N GLU A 254 10.71 11.91 -17.64
CA GLU A 254 11.00 12.42 -18.98
C GLU A 254 9.95 11.95 -20.01
N ARG A 255 9.61 10.65 -19.99
CA ARG A 255 8.59 10.05 -20.87
C ARG A 255 7.20 10.63 -20.68
N LEU A 256 6.84 11.03 -19.47
CA LEU A 256 5.54 11.61 -19.16
C LEU A 256 5.46 13.09 -19.58
N MET A 257 6.57 13.80 -19.57
CA MET A 257 6.62 15.24 -19.88
C MET A 257 6.86 15.56 -21.37
N MET A 258 7.34 14.60 -22.17
CA MET A 258 7.60 14.83 -23.60
C MET A 258 6.33 14.97 -24.46
N SER A 259 6.45 15.56 -25.66
CA SER A 259 5.35 15.70 -26.62
C SER A 259 5.04 14.38 -27.35
N ASP A 260 3.85 14.27 -27.97
CA ASP A 260 3.48 13.05 -28.70
C ASP A 260 4.36 12.84 -29.94
N GLU A 261 4.84 13.93 -30.52
CA GLU A 261 5.77 13.94 -31.66
C GLU A 261 7.16 13.49 -31.21
N ASP A 262 7.69 14.06 -30.12
CA ASP A 262 8.99 13.67 -29.56
C ASP A 262 9.00 12.21 -29.08
N PHE A 263 7.91 11.75 -28.47
CA PHE A 263 7.79 10.35 -28.04
C PHE A 263 7.81 9.41 -29.25
N LYS A 264 7.07 9.74 -30.31
CA LYS A 264 7.09 8.95 -31.54
C LYS A 264 8.47 8.95 -32.18
N GLN A 265 9.18 10.07 -32.17
CA GLN A 265 10.52 10.17 -32.75
C GLN A 265 11.58 9.44 -31.92
N LYS A 266 11.52 9.56 -30.58
CA LYS A 266 12.51 8.98 -29.65
C LYS A 266 12.32 7.48 -29.44
N PHE A 267 11.07 6.99 -29.47
CA PHE A 267 10.73 5.58 -29.25
C PHE A 267 10.21 4.87 -30.50
N SER A 268 10.27 5.50 -31.69
CA SER A 268 10.19 4.75 -32.95
C SER A 268 11.46 3.92 -33.11
N ASN A 269 11.33 2.61 -33.03
CA ASN A 269 12.43 1.73 -33.39
C ASN A 269 12.63 1.77 -34.92
N GLU A 270 13.78 2.24 -35.38
CA GLU A 270 14.25 1.90 -36.74
C GLU A 270 14.75 0.46 -36.74
N HIS A 271 13.94 -0.43 -37.30
CA HIS A 271 14.36 -1.80 -37.55
C HIS A 271 15.05 -1.88 -38.91
N LEU A 272 16.38 -1.91 -38.93
CA LEU A 272 17.14 -2.22 -40.14
C LEU A 272 17.10 -3.73 -40.37
N ILE A 273 16.22 -4.16 -41.29
CA ILE A 273 16.02 -5.56 -41.67
C ILE A 273 16.68 -5.78 -43.02
N ASP A 274 17.68 -6.67 -43.09
CA ASP A 274 18.38 -7.00 -44.34
C ASP A 274 17.63 -8.04 -45.20
N ASN A 275 16.61 -8.68 -44.63
CA ASN A 275 15.80 -9.69 -45.28
C ASN A 275 14.49 -9.09 -45.82
N LYS A 276 14.48 -8.85 -47.14
CA LYS A 276 13.33 -8.27 -47.87
C LYS A 276 12.02 -9.06 -47.68
N GLY A 277 12.09 -10.38 -47.48
CA GLY A 277 10.90 -11.22 -47.24
C GLY A 277 10.34 -11.12 -45.81
N LEU A 278 11.16 -10.69 -44.85
CA LEU A 278 10.75 -10.38 -43.48
C LEU A 278 10.17 -8.97 -43.40
N ASP A 279 10.78 -8.00 -44.10
CA ASP A 279 10.28 -6.63 -44.24
C ASP A 279 8.85 -6.59 -44.82
N ASP A 280 8.59 -7.35 -45.88
CA ASP A 280 7.25 -7.45 -46.50
C ASP A 280 6.20 -8.12 -45.60
N LYS A 281 6.62 -9.00 -44.67
CA LYS A 281 5.73 -9.61 -43.66
C LYS A 281 5.49 -8.69 -42.46
N VAL A 282 6.49 -7.92 -42.04
CA VAL A 282 6.42 -7.00 -40.90
C VAL A 282 5.59 -5.75 -41.24
N LYS A 283 5.64 -5.27 -42.49
CA LYS A 283 4.80 -4.14 -42.98
C LYS A 283 3.28 -4.40 -42.91
N LYS A 284 2.85 -5.66 -42.73
CA LYS A 284 1.45 -6.05 -42.53
C LYS A 284 1.07 -6.30 -41.06
N PHE A 285 2.02 -6.25 -40.14
CA PHE A 285 1.78 -6.32 -38.69
C PHE A 285 1.81 -4.91 -38.10
N GLY A 286 0.65 -4.37 -37.77
CA GLY A 286 0.54 -3.08 -37.08
C GLY A 286 1.25 -3.06 -35.72
N SER A 287 1.71 -1.86 -35.33
CA SER A 287 2.23 -1.41 -34.02
C SER A 287 2.72 -2.48 -33.03
N ASN A 288 4.03 -2.41 -32.76
CA ASN A 288 4.82 -3.25 -31.85
C ASN A 288 4.04 -3.85 -30.65
N PRO A 289 3.76 -5.17 -30.64
CA PRO A 289 3.07 -5.84 -29.54
C PRO A 289 3.82 -5.77 -28.20
N LYS A 290 5.15 -5.59 -28.22
CA LYS A 290 6.00 -5.66 -27.01
C LYS A 290 6.00 -4.38 -26.16
N THR A 291 5.61 -3.23 -26.72
CA THR A 291 5.54 -1.96 -25.98
C THR A 291 4.13 -1.37 -25.96
N ARG A 292 3.19 -1.93 -26.73
CA ARG A 292 1.82 -1.39 -26.86
C ARG A 292 1.11 -1.20 -25.53
N HIS A 293 1.33 -2.06 -24.54
CA HIS A 293 0.74 -1.92 -23.21
C HIS A 293 1.36 -0.77 -22.42
N ILE A 294 2.67 -0.54 -22.56
CA ILE A 294 3.39 0.62 -22.00
C ILE A 294 2.88 1.90 -22.69
N ASP A 295 2.76 1.88 -24.02
CA ASP A 295 2.30 3.01 -24.81
C ASP A 295 0.84 3.40 -24.47
N LEU A 296 -0.05 2.41 -24.30
CA LEU A 296 -1.44 2.64 -23.90
C LEU A 296 -1.54 3.26 -22.50
N LYS A 297 -0.85 2.69 -21.51
CA LYS A 297 -0.83 3.20 -20.12
C LYS A 297 -0.24 4.61 -20.06
N THR A 298 0.90 4.82 -20.72
CA THR A 298 1.60 6.11 -20.75
C THR A 298 0.78 7.17 -21.48
N LYS A 299 0.11 6.82 -22.59
CA LYS A 299 -0.72 7.78 -23.35
C LYS A 299 -1.89 8.32 -22.53
N GLY A 300 -2.56 7.47 -21.75
CA GLY A 300 -3.64 7.89 -20.85
C GLY A 300 -3.15 8.90 -19.82
N ILE A 301 -2.08 8.56 -19.08
CA ILE A 301 -1.51 9.46 -18.06
C ILE A 301 -1.02 10.78 -18.69
N ARG A 302 -0.35 10.74 -19.84
CA ARG A 302 0.13 11.94 -20.55
C ARG A 302 -1.00 12.88 -20.96
N GLN A 303 -2.14 12.34 -21.37
CA GLN A 303 -3.31 13.15 -21.70
C GLN A 303 -3.84 13.89 -20.47
N GLU A 304 -3.86 13.23 -19.33
CA GLU A 304 -4.32 13.79 -18.05
C GLU A 304 -3.37 14.84 -17.48
N VAL A 305 -2.05 14.67 -17.69
CA VAL A 305 -1.04 15.70 -17.43
C VAL A 305 -1.28 16.92 -18.34
N LYS A 306 -1.49 16.72 -19.65
CA LYS A 306 -1.79 17.82 -20.60
C LYS A 306 -3.07 18.58 -20.24
N HIS A 307 -4.08 17.87 -19.74
CA HIS A 307 -5.34 18.47 -19.27
C HIS A 307 -5.23 19.08 -17.87
N ASN A 308 -4.05 19.12 -17.25
CA ASN A 308 -3.81 19.60 -15.89
C ASN A 308 -4.67 18.91 -14.81
N THR A 309 -5.14 17.68 -15.08
CA THR A 309 -5.98 16.92 -14.15
C THR A 309 -5.14 16.23 -13.07
N ILE A 310 -3.87 15.95 -13.40
CA ILE A 310 -2.83 15.46 -12.49
C ILE A 310 -1.53 16.25 -12.66
N ARG A 311 -0.74 16.34 -11.59
CA ARG A 311 0.61 16.92 -11.60
C ARG A 311 1.59 15.84 -11.18
N ILE A 312 2.57 15.54 -12.04
CA ILE A 312 3.61 14.56 -11.73
C ILE A 312 4.86 15.32 -11.31
N LYS A 313 5.44 14.98 -10.16
CA LYS A 313 6.67 15.59 -9.65
C LYS A 313 7.69 14.51 -9.35
N LEU A 314 8.90 14.72 -9.85
CA LEU A 314 10.05 13.92 -9.47
C LEU A 314 10.50 14.28 -8.05
N ILE A 315 10.77 13.28 -7.22
CA ILE A 315 11.33 13.41 -5.86
C ILE A 315 12.56 12.52 -5.72
N ASN A 316 13.37 12.77 -4.68
CA ASN A 316 14.51 11.91 -4.39
C ASN A 316 14.03 10.56 -3.83
N THR A 317 14.69 9.46 -4.21
CA THR A 317 14.42 8.11 -3.66
C THR A 317 14.50 8.07 -2.13
N ALA A 318 15.36 8.88 -1.50
CA ALA A 318 15.42 8.98 -0.03
C ALA A 318 14.12 9.54 0.60
N ASP A 319 13.34 10.31 -0.15
CA ASP A 319 12.05 10.87 0.25
C ASP A 319 10.85 10.01 -0.19
N MET A 320 11.11 8.91 -0.93
CA MET A 320 10.08 8.02 -1.45
C MET A 320 9.50 7.13 -0.34
N LYS A 321 8.39 7.59 0.25
CA LYS A 321 7.71 6.87 1.35
C LYS A 321 7.14 5.52 0.94
N ALA A 322 6.83 5.32 -0.34
CA ALA A 322 6.25 4.09 -0.85
C ALA A 322 7.26 2.93 -0.94
N ASP A 323 8.57 3.20 -0.76
CA ASP A 323 9.65 2.21 -0.73
C ASP A 323 9.40 1.08 0.30
N ALA A 324 8.81 1.43 1.44
CA ALA A 324 8.45 0.47 2.48
C ALA A 324 7.36 -0.54 2.06
N LEU A 325 6.66 -0.25 0.97
CA LEU A 325 5.58 -1.09 0.42
C LEU A 325 6.04 -2.01 -0.72
N THR A 326 7.26 -1.86 -1.23
CA THR A 326 7.71 -2.59 -2.43
C THR A 326 8.76 -3.66 -2.12
N LYS A 327 9.44 -3.55 -0.97
CA LYS A 327 10.48 -4.49 -0.55
C LYS A 327 10.56 -4.68 0.96
N SER A 328 11.34 -5.67 1.38
CA SER A 328 11.63 -5.94 2.79
C SER A 328 12.49 -4.80 3.34
N ALA A 329 11.81 -3.77 3.81
CA ALA A 329 12.40 -2.47 4.06
C ALA A 329 13.35 -2.47 5.27
N SER A 330 14.31 -1.55 5.22
CA SER A 330 15.22 -1.30 6.35
C SER A 330 14.44 -0.74 7.54
N LYS A 331 15.04 -0.82 8.74
CA LYS A 331 14.46 -0.21 9.95
C LYS A 331 14.15 1.29 9.75
N ILE A 332 14.99 2.01 8.99
CA ILE A 332 14.81 3.44 8.74
C ILE A 332 13.58 3.69 7.85
N SER A 333 13.43 2.92 6.77
CA SER A 333 12.28 3.05 5.86
C SER A 333 10.96 2.71 6.58
N ILE A 334 10.95 1.66 7.41
CA ILE A 334 9.80 1.35 8.27
C ILE A 334 9.53 2.47 9.28
N LEU A 335 10.57 3.04 9.91
CA LEU A 335 10.40 4.15 10.85
C LEU A 335 9.74 5.36 10.19
N ASN A 336 10.21 5.75 9.00
CA ASN A 336 9.66 6.86 8.22
C ASN A 336 8.17 6.62 7.87
N LEU A 337 7.81 5.38 7.54
CA LEU A 337 6.41 5.01 7.30
C LEU A 337 5.59 5.07 8.61
N THR A 338 6.08 4.51 9.72
CA THR A 338 5.36 4.57 11.00
C THR A 338 5.15 6.00 11.50
N GLN A 339 6.10 6.91 11.30
CA GLN A 339 5.94 8.34 11.61
C GLN A 339 4.91 9.02 10.71
N SER A 340 4.73 8.53 9.48
CA SER A 340 3.67 8.99 8.59
C SER A 340 2.29 8.47 9.01
N ILE A 341 2.22 7.31 9.67
CA ILE A 341 1.00 6.73 10.24
C ILE A 341 0.61 7.47 11.52
N ASP A 342 1.56 7.60 12.44
CA ASP A 342 1.41 8.25 13.75
C ASP A 342 2.68 9.03 14.11
N PRO A 343 2.65 10.37 14.03
CA PRO A 343 3.81 11.20 14.36
C PRO A 343 4.19 11.14 15.84
N SER A 344 3.24 10.80 16.71
CA SER A 344 3.45 10.71 18.16
C SER A 344 3.98 9.35 18.60
N PHE A 345 3.97 8.37 17.71
CA PHE A 345 4.45 7.03 18.02
C PHE A 345 5.97 6.99 18.19
N ILE A 346 6.40 6.45 19.33
CA ILE A 346 7.81 6.19 19.62
C ILE A 346 7.98 4.69 19.76
N PHE A 347 8.90 4.11 18.99
CA PHE A 347 9.30 2.72 19.20
C PHE A 347 9.84 2.57 20.62
N SER A 348 9.19 1.73 21.43
CA SER A 348 9.71 1.35 22.74
C SER A 348 11.09 0.72 22.53
N GLN A 349 12.16 1.38 22.97
CA GLN A 349 13.47 0.75 23.03
C GLN A 349 13.37 -0.41 24.01
N SER A 350 13.34 -1.64 23.50
CA SER A 350 13.55 -2.81 24.36
C SER A 350 14.96 -2.69 24.91
N SER A 351 15.06 -2.51 26.23
CA SER A 351 16.28 -2.47 27.02
C SER A 351 17.21 -3.61 26.58
N SER A 352 18.28 -3.26 25.86
CA SER A 352 19.41 -4.17 25.69
C SER A 352 20.11 -4.26 27.04
N HIS A 353 19.64 -5.15 27.92
CA HIS A 353 20.50 -5.68 28.96
C HIS A 353 21.58 -6.52 28.25
N GLN A 354 22.64 -5.83 27.82
CA GLN A 354 23.95 -6.46 27.69
C GLN A 354 24.33 -6.87 29.12
N SER A 355 24.27 -8.18 29.38
CA SER A 355 25.00 -8.76 30.50
C SER A 355 26.48 -8.42 30.29
N PRO A 356 27.17 -7.79 31.24
CA PRO A 356 28.62 -7.68 31.16
C PRO A 356 29.19 -9.08 31.23
N GLY A 357 30.02 -9.43 30.24
CA GLY A 357 30.70 -10.71 30.20
C GLY A 357 31.51 -10.95 31.47
N VAL A 358 31.42 -12.18 31.96
CA VAL A 358 32.44 -12.83 32.78
C VAL A 358 33.15 -13.83 31.89
#